data_AF-A0A950DV00-F1
#
_entry.id   AF-A0A950DV00-F1
#
_cell.length_a   1.000
_cell.length_b   1.000
_cell.length_c   1.000
_cell.angle_alpha   90.00
_cell.angle_beta   90.00
_cell.angle_gamma   90.00
#
_symmetry.space_group_name_H-M   'P 1'
#
loop_
_entity.id
_entity.type
_entity.pdbx_description
1 polymer ?
#
loop_
_entity_poly.entity_id
_entity_poly.type
_entity_poly.pdbx_seq_one_letter_code
_entity_poly.pdbx_strand_id
1 'polypeptide(L)'
;MIQAITSKWWLFLLRGLLAIAVAVICFAQPGSALVALVFVLGFYSFLVGVLAITGAALGAAGERWWALLLEGILGIVVALVIWSWPMASTLAFVYFVAAWLIVWGILQVAAGIRLRDIIDNEWLYILAGIISIAFGVWVFRSPSQGAVATAFLFGWYFALYGVLQVMLAFRLRSVYSALGKPAT
;
A
#
# COMPACT_ATOMS: atom_id res chain seq x y z
N MET A 1 -4.20 -26.96 -9.89
CA MET A 1 -3.87 -25.61 -9.35
C MET A 1 -4.48 -24.47 -10.18
N ILE A 2 -4.35 -24.45 -11.52
CA ILE A 2 -4.83 -23.34 -12.37
C ILE A 2 -6.36 -23.13 -12.24
N GLN A 3 -7.19 -24.18 -12.31
CA GLN A 3 -8.65 -24.06 -12.17
C GLN A 3 -9.12 -23.46 -10.83
N ALA A 4 -8.39 -23.68 -9.72
CA ALA A 4 -8.74 -23.11 -8.41
C ALA A 4 -8.53 -21.58 -8.36
N ILE A 5 -7.56 -21.07 -9.13
CA ILE A 5 -7.30 -19.64 -9.27
C ILE A 5 -8.31 -19.02 -10.23
N THR A 6 -8.64 -19.70 -11.33
CA THR A 6 -9.57 -19.20 -12.34
C THR A 6 -11.03 -19.19 -11.88
N SER A 7 -11.44 -20.13 -11.02
CA SER A 7 -12.77 -20.13 -10.39
C SER A 7 -13.00 -18.91 -9.49
N LYS A 8 -11.93 -18.37 -8.89
CA LYS A 8 -11.97 -17.20 -8.01
C LYS A 8 -11.89 -15.86 -8.75
N TRP A 9 -12.17 -15.82 -10.06
CA TRP A 9 -12.17 -14.58 -10.86
C TRP A 9 -13.03 -13.47 -10.25
N TRP A 10 -14.13 -13.83 -9.57
CA TRP A 10 -15.00 -12.89 -8.86
C TRP A 10 -14.28 -12.11 -7.75
N LEU A 11 -13.30 -12.71 -7.06
CA LEU A 11 -12.54 -12.02 -6.00
C LEU A 11 -11.68 -10.89 -6.56
N PHE A 12 -11.13 -11.06 -7.76
CA PHE A 12 -10.38 -10.01 -8.44
C PHE A 12 -11.29 -8.86 -8.88
N LEU A 13 -12.50 -9.20 -9.37
CA LEU A 13 -13.49 -8.20 -9.76
C LEU A 13 -13.95 -7.38 -8.54
N LEU A 14 -14.29 -8.05 -7.43
CA LEU A 14 -14.68 -7.40 -6.18
C LEU A 14 -13.56 -6.49 -5.65
N ARG A 15 -12.32 -6.98 -5.59
CA ARG A 15 -11.16 -6.18 -5.17
C ARG A 15 -10.93 -4.97 -6.07
N GLY A 16 -11.08 -5.15 -7.39
CA GLY A 16 -10.95 -4.07 -8.36
C GLY A 16 -12.01 -2.99 -8.18
N LEU A 17 -13.28 -3.37 -8.05
CA LEU A 17 -14.38 -2.43 -7.79
C LEU A 17 -14.21 -1.69 -6.46
N LEU A 18 -13.82 -2.39 -5.39
CA LEU A 18 -13.55 -1.77 -4.10
C LEU A 18 -12.40 -0.75 -4.20
N ALA A 19 -11.32 -1.08 -4.90
CA ALA A 19 -10.20 -0.16 -5.12
C ALA A 19 -10.65 1.09 -5.90
N ILE A 20 -11.47 0.93 -6.94
CA ILE A 20 -12.02 2.07 -7.70
C ILE A 20 -12.90 2.96 -6.79
N ALA A 21 -13.76 2.36 -5.96
CA ALA A 21 -14.58 3.12 -5.02
C ALA A 21 -13.72 3.94 -4.04
N VAL A 22 -12.65 3.34 -3.50
CA VAL A 22 -11.68 4.04 -2.64
C VAL A 22 -11.00 5.18 -3.40
N ALA A 23 -10.60 4.95 -4.66
CA ALA A 23 -9.99 6.00 -5.48
C ALA A 23 -10.92 7.21 -5.70
N VAL A 24 -12.21 6.95 -5.97
CA VAL A 24 -13.23 8.01 -6.09
C VAL A 24 -13.34 8.81 -4.79
N ILE A 25 -13.34 8.13 -3.63
CA ILE A 25 -13.37 8.80 -2.32
C ILE A 25 -12.11 9.65 -2.11
N CYS A 26 -10.92 9.14 -2.47
CA CYS A 26 -9.66 9.89 -2.39
C CYS A 26 -9.69 11.19 -3.20
N PHE A 27 -10.30 11.19 -4.39
CA PHE A 27 -10.41 12.38 -5.22
C PHE A 27 -11.54 13.33 -4.80
N ALA A 28 -12.67 12.79 -4.35
CA ALA A 28 -13.81 13.61 -3.94
C ALA A 28 -13.59 14.28 -2.57
N GLN A 29 -12.98 13.57 -1.62
CA GLN A 29 -12.77 14.04 -0.26
C GLN A 29 -11.39 13.59 0.29
N PRO A 30 -10.31 14.29 -0.07
CA PRO A 30 -8.94 13.84 0.23
C PRO A 30 -8.66 13.76 1.75
N GLY A 31 -9.22 14.67 2.54
CA GLY A 31 -9.02 14.69 3.99
C GLY A 31 -9.65 13.48 4.71
N SER A 32 -10.92 13.17 4.43
CA SER A 32 -11.59 12.01 5.03
C SER A 32 -11.04 10.69 4.51
N ALA A 33 -10.64 10.63 3.23
CA ALA A 33 -10.02 9.46 2.64
C ALA A 33 -8.71 9.08 3.35
N LEU A 34 -7.85 10.05 3.64
CA LEU A 34 -6.61 9.79 4.37
C LEU A 34 -6.86 9.30 5.80
N VAL A 35 -7.79 9.93 6.51
CA VAL A 35 -8.16 9.47 7.86
C VAL A 35 -8.65 8.01 7.77
N ALA A 36 -9.51 7.68 6.81
CA ALA A 36 -9.98 6.31 6.61
C ALA A 36 -8.84 5.33 6.32
N LEU A 37 -7.89 5.69 5.44
CA LEU A 37 -6.70 4.87 5.16
C LEU A 37 -5.86 4.63 6.43
N VAL A 38 -5.70 5.65 7.26
CA VAL A 38 -4.98 5.56 8.53
C VAL A 38 -5.73 4.68 9.53
N PHE A 39 -7.06 4.75 9.59
CA PHE A 39 -7.87 3.84 10.40
C PHE A 39 -7.73 2.38 9.94
N VAL A 40 -7.74 2.13 8.63
CA VAL A 40 -7.47 0.80 8.06
C VAL A 40 -6.07 0.33 8.43
N LEU A 41 -5.07 1.22 8.41
CA LEU A 41 -3.71 0.91 8.87
C LEU A 41 -3.69 0.56 10.36
N GLY A 42 -4.41 1.29 11.21
CA GLY A 42 -4.54 0.96 12.64
C GLY A 42 -5.20 -0.41 12.86
N PHE A 43 -6.25 -0.73 12.12
CA PHE A 43 -6.88 -2.05 12.17
C PHE A 43 -5.94 -3.15 11.70
N TYR A 44 -5.18 -2.92 10.62
CA TYR A 44 -4.16 -3.84 10.15
C TYR A 44 -3.06 -4.06 11.21
N SER A 45 -2.53 -2.99 11.80
CA SER A 45 -1.53 -3.06 12.88
C SER A 45 -2.06 -3.80 14.11
N PHE A 46 -3.34 -3.63 14.45
CA PHE A 46 -3.99 -4.39 15.51
C PHE A 46 -4.03 -5.89 15.19
N LEU A 47 -4.46 -6.26 13.98
CA LEU A 47 -4.51 -7.67 13.57
C LEU A 47 -3.13 -8.32 13.57
N VAL A 48 -2.12 -7.64 13.00
CA VAL A 48 -0.72 -8.12 13.05
C VAL A 48 -0.26 -8.24 14.50
N GLY A 49 -0.58 -7.27 15.34
CA GLY A 49 -0.25 -7.28 16.76
C GLY A 49 -0.80 -8.52 17.49
N VAL A 50 -2.09 -8.79 17.32
CA VAL A 50 -2.77 -9.95 17.90
C VAL A 50 -2.19 -11.26 17.35
N LEU A 51 -1.95 -11.34 16.04
CA LEU A 51 -1.35 -12.52 15.41
C LEU A 51 0.09 -12.79 15.90
N ALA A 52 0.88 -11.74 16.13
CA ALA A 52 2.24 -11.88 16.63
C ALA A 52 2.26 -12.35 18.10
N ILE A 53 1.38 -11.81 18.96
CA ILE A 53 1.25 -12.27 20.35
C ILE A 53 0.80 -13.73 20.41
N THR A 54 -0.22 -14.09 19.64
CA THR A 54 -0.70 -15.47 19.58
C THR A 54 0.37 -16.41 19.02
N GLY A 55 1.10 -15.99 17.98
CA GLY A 55 2.24 -16.74 17.45
C GLY A 55 3.36 -16.94 18.47
N ALA A 56 3.66 -15.94 19.29
CA ALA A 56 4.63 -16.07 20.38
C ALA A 56 4.15 -17.04 21.47
N ALA A 57 2.86 -16.95 21.86
CA ALA A 57 2.27 -17.85 22.86
C ALA A 57 2.21 -19.30 22.40
N LEU A 58 2.01 -19.53 21.09
CA LEU A 58 2.02 -20.85 20.47
C LEU A 58 3.43 -21.38 20.17
N GLY A 59 4.48 -20.66 20.55
CA GLY A 59 5.88 -21.07 20.34
C GLY A 59 6.33 -21.04 18.88
N ALA A 60 5.60 -20.36 17.99
CA ALA A 60 5.86 -20.36 16.55
C ALA A 60 7.22 -19.74 16.16
N ALA A 61 7.82 -18.93 17.04
CA ALA A 61 9.11 -18.28 16.79
C ALA A 61 10.32 -18.93 17.45
N GLY A 62 10.16 -20.03 18.20
CA GLY A 62 11.27 -20.69 18.90
C GLY A 62 12.10 -19.69 19.71
N GLU A 63 13.41 -19.57 19.41
CA GLU A 63 14.34 -18.65 20.08
C GLU A 63 14.03 -17.15 19.88
N ARG A 64 13.23 -16.79 18.87
CA ARG A 64 12.85 -15.40 18.55
C ARG A 64 11.47 -15.00 19.09
N TRP A 65 10.92 -15.77 20.04
CA TRP A 65 9.60 -15.50 20.65
C TRP A 65 9.49 -14.07 21.23
N TRP A 66 10.57 -13.53 21.78
CA TRP A 66 10.63 -12.18 22.33
C TRP A 66 10.41 -11.10 21.25
N ALA A 67 10.90 -11.35 20.03
CA ALA A 67 10.73 -10.42 18.91
C ALA A 67 9.27 -10.38 18.45
N LEU A 68 8.60 -11.54 18.39
CA LEU A 68 7.17 -11.61 18.09
C LEU A 68 6.31 -10.93 19.17
N LEU A 69 6.64 -11.09 20.46
CA LEU A 69 5.92 -10.38 21.51
C LEU A 69 6.11 -8.87 21.39
N LEU A 70 7.35 -8.42 21.15
CA LEU A 70 7.63 -7.01 21.00
C LEU A 70 6.91 -6.41 19.79
N GLU A 71 6.96 -7.08 18.64
CA GLU A 71 6.18 -6.70 17.44
C GLU A 71 4.68 -6.66 17.75
N GLY A 72 4.19 -7.67 18.47
CA GLY A 72 2.81 -7.78 18.91
C GLY A 72 2.33 -6.60 19.73
N ILE A 73 3.06 -6.29 20.80
CA ILE A 73 2.78 -5.17 21.71
C ILE A 73 2.87 -3.85 20.95
N LEU A 74 3.92 -3.64 20.16
CA LEU A 74 4.09 -2.42 19.37
C LEU A 74 2.93 -2.24 18.37
N GLY A 75 2.50 -3.30 17.69
CA GLY A 75 1.37 -3.26 16.76
C GLY A 75 0.07 -2.82 17.42
N ILE A 76 -0.23 -3.36 18.61
CA ILE A 76 -1.42 -2.97 19.38
C ILE A 76 -1.32 -1.51 19.87
N VAL A 77 -0.16 -1.11 20.40
CA VAL A 77 0.05 0.28 20.85
C VAL A 77 -0.12 1.26 19.70
N VAL A 78 0.45 0.97 18.53
CA VAL A 78 0.29 1.79 17.32
C VAL A 78 -1.18 1.90 16.93
N ALA A 79 -1.93 0.79 16.93
CA ALA A 79 -3.36 0.81 16.63
C ALA A 79 -4.17 1.69 17.61
N LEU A 80 -3.89 1.57 18.91
CA LEU A 80 -4.53 2.37 19.94
C LEU A 80 -4.22 3.86 19.78
N VAL A 81 -2.97 4.21 19.47
CA VAL A 81 -2.58 5.61 19.20
C VAL A 81 -3.33 6.16 18.00
N ILE A 82 -3.42 5.38 16.92
CA ILE A 82 -4.16 5.75 15.70
C ILE A 82 -5.62 6.05 15.98
N TRP A 83 -6.30 5.18 16.72
CA TRP A 83 -7.73 5.37 17.01
C TRP A 83 -7.98 6.47 18.04
N SER A 84 -7.06 6.69 18.96
CA SER A 84 -7.18 7.73 19.97
C SER A 84 -6.97 9.13 19.37
N TRP A 85 -5.95 9.30 18.52
CA TRP A 85 -5.57 10.60 17.94
C TRP A 85 -5.49 10.55 16.40
N PRO A 86 -6.63 10.42 15.71
CA PRO A 86 -6.67 10.18 14.27
C PRO A 86 -6.03 11.30 13.45
N MET A 87 -6.17 12.56 13.89
CA MET A 87 -5.59 13.70 13.18
C MET A 87 -4.06 13.72 13.27
N ALA A 88 -3.50 13.45 14.46
CA ALA A 88 -2.05 13.39 14.66
C ALA A 88 -1.44 12.19 13.91
N SER A 89 -2.10 11.04 13.94
CA SER A 89 -1.66 9.86 13.20
C SER A 89 -1.73 10.03 11.68
N THR A 90 -2.71 10.80 11.19
CA THR A 90 -2.77 11.15 9.76
C THR A 90 -1.59 12.02 9.36
N LEU A 91 -1.23 13.03 10.16
CA LEU A 91 -0.04 13.83 9.92
C LEU A 91 1.25 12.99 9.98
N ALA A 92 1.37 12.10 10.96
CA ALA A 92 2.50 11.18 11.06
C ALA A 92 2.62 10.28 9.82
N PHE A 93 1.50 9.78 9.30
CA PHE A 93 1.46 9.00 8.06
C PHE A 93 1.91 9.83 6.84
N VAL A 94 1.47 11.08 6.74
CA VAL A 94 1.91 11.99 5.66
C VAL A 94 3.42 12.25 5.74
N TYR A 95 3.98 12.48 6.92
CA TYR A 95 5.43 12.62 7.08
C TYR A 95 6.18 11.33 6.78
N PHE A 96 5.63 10.18 7.14
CA PHE A 96 6.19 8.88 6.81
C PHE A 96 6.27 8.69 5.28
N VAL A 97 5.18 8.99 4.56
CA VAL A 97 5.16 8.94 3.09
C VAL A 97 6.16 9.92 2.49
N ALA A 98 6.25 11.14 3.02
CA ALA A 98 7.23 12.13 2.56
C ALA A 98 8.67 11.65 2.73
N ALA A 99 9.00 11.10 3.90
CA ALA A 99 10.31 10.52 4.16
C ALA A 99 10.60 9.36 3.20
N TRP A 100 9.60 8.49 2.98
CA TRP A 100 9.70 7.38 2.05
C TRP A 100 9.98 7.85 0.62
N LEU A 101 9.29 8.90 0.15
CA LEU A 101 9.50 9.48 -1.19
C LEU A 101 10.90 10.09 -1.35
N ILE A 102 11.46 10.67 -0.29
CA ILE A 102 12.84 11.18 -0.32
C ILE A 102 13.82 10.03 -0.41
N VAL A 103 13.71 9.02 0.46
CA VAL A 103 14.61 7.85 0.46
C VAL A 103 14.53 7.13 -0.88
N TRP A 104 13.32 6.87 -1.37
CA TRP A 104 13.10 6.23 -2.67
C TRP A 104 13.66 7.07 -3.82
N GLY A 105 13.47 8.38 -3.80
CA GLY A 105 14.02 9.28 -4.80
C GLY A 105 15.56 9.31 -4.80
N ILE A 106 16.19 9.29 -3.62
CA ILE A 106 17.65 9.16 -3.50
C ILE A 106 18.13 7.84 -4.12
N LEU A 107 17.44 6.73 -3.82
CA LEU A 107 17.74 5.42 -4.40
C LEU A 107 17.59 5.42 -5.92
N GLN A 108 16.57 6.09 -6.47
CA GLN A 108 16.37 6.23 -7.92
C GLN A 108 17.49 7.04 -8.59
N VAL A 109 17.91 8.15 -7.99
CA VAL A 109 19.06 8.94 -8.48
C VAL A 109 20.33 8.10 -8.44
N ALA A 110 20.59 7.42 -7.33
CA ALA A 110 21.77 6.55 -7.19
C ALA A 110 21.76 5.39 -8.18
N ALA A 111 20.60 4.77 -8.41
CA ALA A 111 20.43 3.71 -9.40
C ALA A 111 20.64 4.23 -10.83
N GLY A 112 20.07 5.38 -11.19
CA GLY A 112 20.27 6.00 -12.50
C GLY A 112 21.74 6.31 -12.78
N ILE A 113 22.48 6.80 -11.79
CA ILE A 113 23.92 7.05 -11.93
C ILE A 113 24.71 5.74 -12.09
N ARG A 114 24.38 4.70 -11.31
CA ARG A 114 25.10 3.41 -11.34
C ARG A 114 24.82 2.57 -12.58
N LEU A 115 23.62 2.66 -13.15
CA LEU A 115 23.19 1.85 -14.28
C LEU A 115 23.26 2.59 -15.61
N ARG A 116 23.89 3.78 -15.64
CA ARG A 116 24.06 4.59 -16.86
C ARG A 116 24.73 3.85 -18.02
N ASP A 117 25.60 2.89 -17.71
CA ASP A 117 26.35 2.12 -18.72
C ASP A 117 25.61 0.84 -19.16
N ILE A 118 24.41 0.57 -18.59
CA ILE A 118 23.65 -0.68 -18.78
C ILE A 118 22.26 -0.42 -19.36
N ILE A 119 21.64 0.73 -19.06
CA ILE A 119 20.26 1.04 -19.42
C ILE A 119 20.21 2.27 -20.33
N ASP A 120 19.55 2.14 -21.48
CA ASP A 120 19.15 3.29 -22.30
C ASP A 120 18.06 4.11 -21.58
N ASN A 121 18.23 5.43 -21.51
CA ASN A 121 17.39 6.40 -20.77
C ASN A 121 17.60 6.46 -19.23
N GLU A 122 18.84 6.33 -18.73
CA GLU A 122 19.11 6.47 -17.29
C GLU A 122 18.70 7.84 -16.71
N TRP A 123 18.68 8.87 -17.57
CA TRP A 123 18.29 10.23 -17.18
C TRP A 123 16.84 10.29 -16.67
N LEU A 124 15.95 9.41 -17.15
CA LEU A 124 14.56 9.34 -16.67
C LEU A 124 14.49 8.89 -15.21
N TYR A 125 15.34 7.94 -14.80
CA TYR A 125 15.43 7.50 -13.41
C TYR A 125 15.96 8.60 -12.49
N ILE A 126 16.99 9.34 -12.96
CA ILE A 126 17.54 10.47 -12.22
C ILE A 126 16.48 11.57 -12.07
N LEU A 127 15.78 11.92 -13.16
CA LEU A 127 14.74 12.94 -13.15
C LEU A 127 13.58 12.53 -12.23
N ALA A 128 13.10 11.29 -12.32
CA ALA A 128 12.06 10.76 -11.43
C ALA A 128 12.48 10.86 -9.96
N GLY A 129 13.73 10.50 -9.65
CA GLY A 129 14.27 10.59 -8.30
C GLY A 129 14.33 12.02 -7.77
N ILE A 130 14.80 12.98 -8.59
CA ILE A 130 14.82 14.41 -8.23
C ILE A 130 13.40 14.93 -7.96
N ILE A 131 12.43 14.59 -8.83
CA ILE A 131 11.03 14.98 -8.64
C ILE A 131 10.48 14.40 -7.34
N SER A 132 10.76 13.12 -7.06
CA SER A 132 10.31 12.44 -5.83
C SER A 132 10.89 13.10 -4.57
N ILE A 133 12.19 13.45 -4.57
CA ILE A 133 12.84 14.16 -3.46
C ILE A 133 12.20 15.55 -3.29
N ALA A 134 12.07 16.32 -4.37
CA ALA A 134 11.50 17.66 -4.33
C ALA A 134 10.07 17.63 -3.78
N PHE A 135 9.26 16.68 -4.23
CA PHE A 135 7.90 16.47 -3.75
C PHE A 135 7.88 16.09 -2.26
N GLY A 136 8.71 15.15 -1.82
CA GLY A 136 8.82 14.79 -0.41
C GLY A 136 9.22 15.98 0.48
N VAL A 137 10.21 16.77 0.06
CA VAL A 137 10.63 17.99 0.78
C VAL A 137 9.52 19.04 0.83
N TRP A 138 8.75 19.20 -0.25
CA TRP A 138 7.61 20.10 -0.27
C TRP A 138 6.50 19.68 0.70
N VAL A 139 6.19 18.37 0.76
CA VAL A 139 5.24 17.81 1.74
C VAL A 139 5.69 18.10 3.19
N PHE A 140 6.99 17.99 3.50
CA PHE A 140 7.52 18.31 4.82
C PHE A 140 7.30 19.78 5.22
N ARG A 141 7.44 20.71 4.26
CA ARG A 141 7.24 22.16 4.53
C ARG A 141 5.77 22.56 4.62
N SER A 142 4.88 21.81 3.97
CA SER A 142 3.46 22.13 3.90
C SER A 142 2.63 20.87 4.14
N PRO A 143 2.56 20.38 5.39
CA PRO A 143 1.94 19.08 5.69
C PRO A 143 0.44 19.03 5.38
N SER A 144 -0.27 20.16 5.46
CA SER A 144 -1.70 20.23 5.11
C SER A 144 -1.94 20.01 3.61
N GLN A 145 -1.15 20.67 2.76
CA GLN A 145 -1.20 20.48 1.30
C GLN A 145 -0.63 19.12 0.91
N GLY A 146 0.42 18.69 1.61
CA GLY A 146 1.03 17.39 1.45
C GLY A 146 0.10 16.23 1.80
N ALA A 147 -0.81 16.41 2.76
CA ALA A 147 -1.89 15.45 3.02
C ALA A 147 -2.79 15.30 1.79
N VAL A 148 -3.28 16.41 1.24
CA VAL A 148 -4.11 16.36 0.02
C VAL A 148 -3.36 15.66 -1.12
N ALA A 149 -2.11 16.04 -1.37
CA ALA A 149 -1.30 15.45 -2.43
C ALA A 149 -1.06 13.95 -2.21
N THR A 150 -0.83 13.52 -0.96
CA THR A 150 -0.72 12.11 -0.59
C THR A 150 -2.02 11.37 -0.88
N ALA A 151 -3.18 11.96 -0.58
CA ALA A 151 -4.48 11.38 -0.91
C ALA A 151 -4.65 11.18 -2.43
N PHE A 152 -4.22 12.14 -3.24
CA PHE A 152 -4.22 12.02 -4.71
C PHE A 152 -3.26 10.93 -5.21
N LEU A 153 -2.07 10.80 -4.61
CA LEU A 153 -1.13 9.73 -4.95
C LEU A 153 -1.75 8.35 -4.71
N PHE A 154 -2.36 8.14 -3.54
CA PHE A 154 -3.08 6.90 -3.25
C PHE A 154 -4.31 6.74 -4.14
N GLY A 155 -5.05 7.81 -4.42
CA GLY A 155 -6.18 7.79 -5.34
C GLY A 155 -5.80 7.28 -6.73
N TRP A 156 -4.71 7.79 -7.30
CA TRP A 156 -4.20 7.30 -8.59
C TRP A 156 -3.73 5.86 -8.51
N TYR A 157 -3.01 5.49 -7.45
CA TYR A 157 -2.58 4.11 -7.23
C TYR A 157 -3.77 3.15 -7.18
N PHE A 158 -4.81 3.46 -6.39
CA PHE A 158 -6.01 2.63 -6.28
C PHE A 158 -6.83 2.61 -7.57
N ALA A 159 -6.91 3.71 -8.31
CA ALA A 159 -7.58 3.77 -9.61
C ALA A 159 -6.90 2.83 -10.61
N LEU A 160 -5.57 2.95 -10.78
CA LEU A 160 -4.80 2.11 -11.70
C LEU A 160 -4.86 0.63 -11.29
N TYR A 161 -4.62 0.36 -10.01
CA TYR A 161 -4.70 -1.00 -9.46
C TYR A 161 -6.10 -1.62 -9.67
N GLY A 162 -7.15 -0.84 -9.42
CA GLY A 162 -8.53 -1.27 -9.57
C GLY A 162 -8.88 -1.59 -11.02
N VAL A 163 -8.51 -0.71 -11.96
CA VAL A 163 -8.70 -0.95 -13.40
C VAL A 163 -7.97 -2.21 -13.85
N LEU A 164 -6.70 -2.39 -13.46
CA LEU A 164 -5.92 -3.58 -13.80
C LEU A 164 -6.54 -4.86 -13.22
N GLN A 165 -7.01 -4.84 -11.98
CA GLN A 165 -7.71 -5.97 -11.34
C GLN A 165 -9.01 -6.34 -12.07
N VAL A 166 -9.81 -5.35 -12.47
CA VAL A 166 -11.03 -5.58 -13.25
C VAL A 166 -10.70 -6.20 -14.61
N MET A 167 -9.69 -5.67 -15.31
CA MET A 167 -9.21 -6.25 -16.58
C MET A 167 -8.73 -7.69 -16.41
N LEU A 168 -7.95 -7.96 -15.36
CA LEU A 168 -7.48 -9.31 -15.03
C LEU A 168 -8.66 -10.24 -14.73
N ALA A 169 -9.64 -9.81 -13.94
CA ALA A 169 -10.81 -10.61 -13.60
C ALA A 169 -11.58 -11.07 -14.85
N PHE A 170 -11.76 -10.19 -15.84
CA PHE A 170 -12.40 -10.55 -17.10
C PHE A 170 -11.55 -11.52 -17.93
N ARG A 171 -10.23 -11.32 -17.99
CA ARG A 171 -9.31 -12.28 -18.63
C ARG A 171 -9.31 -13.65 -17.95
N LEU A 172 -9.35 -13.71 -16.62
CA LEU A 172 -9.47 -14.96 -15.87
C LEU A 172 -10.82 -15.63 -16.18
N ARG A 173 -11.92 -14.88 -16.17
CA ARG A 173 -13.25 -15.42 -16.52
C ARG A 173 -13.27 -16.02 -17.93
N SER A 174 -12.67 -15.36 -18.92
CA SER A 174 -12.63 -15.87 -20.30
C SER A 174 -11.82 -17.16 -20.42
N VAL A 175 -10.69 -17.27 -19.70
CA VAL A 175 -9.87 -18.49 -19.65
C VAL A 175 -10.62 -19.63 -18.93
N TYR A 176 -11.35 -19.34 -17.85
CA TYR A 176 -12.18 -20.34 -17.17
C TYR A 176 -13.26 -20.91 -18.08
N SER A 177 -13.96 -20.04 -18.83
CA SER A 177 -14.98 -20.48 -19.78
C SER A 177 -14.42 -21.30 -20.94
N ALA A 178 -13.18 -21.03 -21.35
CA ALA A 178 -12.52 -21.78 -22.42
C ALA A 178 -12.00 -23.16 -21.97
N LEU A 179 -11.71 -23.34 -20.69
CA LEU A 179 -11.19 -24.60 -20.13
C LEU A 179 -12.27 -25.68 -19.89
N GLY A 180 -13.54 -25.38 -20.17
CA GLY A 180 -14.62 -26.37 -20.18
C GLY A 180 -15.05 -26.86 -18.79
N LYS A 181 -16.37 -27.01 -18.60
CA LYS A 181 -16.96 -27.63 -17.41
C LYS A 181 -16.35 -29.02 -17.18
N PRO A 182 -16.01 -29.44 -15.95
CA PRO A 182 -15.72 -30.84 -15.69
C PRO A 182 -16.90 -31.68 -16.20
N ALA A 183 -16.59 -32.69 -17.03
CA ALA A 183 -17.54 -33.76 -17.29
C ALA A 183 -17.95 -34.35 -15.93
N THR A 184 -19.26 -34.41 -15.74
CA THR A 184 -19.97 -34.96 -14.58
C THR A 184 -19.41 -36.30 -14.12
#